data_AF-A0A922WPW7-F1
#
_entry.id   AF-A0A922WPW7-F1
#
_cell.length_a   1.000
_cell.length_b   1.000
_cell.length_c   1.000
_cell.angle_alpha   90.00
_cell.angle_beta   90.00
_cell.angle_gamma   90.00
#
_symmetry.space_group_name_H-M   'P 1'
#
loop_
_entity.id
_entity.type
_entity.pdbx_description
1 polymer ?
#
loop_
_entity_poly.entity_id
_entity_poly.type
_entity_poly.pdbx_seq_one_letter_code
_entity_poly.pdbx_strand_id
1 'polypeptide(L)'
;MPVYTNISTYRFAPLTDLKPLRERLLSFCHDRQLKGTILLSTEGINMFVAGPRERVDELLEEVRLIPGLEGLPAKYSDSNHQPFTRMLVRIKQEIIAFGVPGIDPSQRPAPKLSPHELKAWLDEGRPVTLLDTRNDYEVKLGTFTGAIDLDLQTFRDFPEVSRKKLPPELKQQPVVMFCTGGIRCEKAGPFLVKEGYEQVYQLDGGILKYFEECGNAHYQGECFVFDQRVGVDANLSESSTTQCLKCQTPLTTEEQADARYVIGRSCPYCFKTTAEAMAERIAAREAALMRAATPLPGCIPYDNLRPLQVSLKHQGLTVRQFLEQVLPHLEPSLWEQAAAEGLLLNSSEEPVSLEKIVEPGERILHKLPGTIEPPVDANIRLLYEDEAVIVINKPAPLPVHASGRFHRNTLQYLLAQVYDPQSPRAAHRLDAMTTGVLVLSRTRHMAGRLQPQFSRQEVEKVYLARAQGLPTEETFECHAPMTDIAGVMGSREVDEAGGVAASTTFRVLQRFEDGTTLLEVRPLTGRTNQIRVHLWHLGLPIQGDPLYLKSGDLATQPGDPGIPLCLHAWKITFRHPVKGDRMELTAQPPVWAENHGQP
;
A
#
# COMPACT_ATOMS: atom_id res chain seq x y z
N MET A 1 42.13 -4.68 -21.21
CA MET A 1 40.85 -5.31 -20.84
C MET A 1 40.03 -5.46 -22.12
N PRO A 2 39.14 -6.47 -22.25
CA PRO A 2 38.30 -6.57 -23.45
C PRO A 2 37.40 -5.34 -23.54
N VAL A 3 37.49 -4.63 -24.66
CA VAL A 3 36.58 -3.53 -24.98
C VAL A 3 35.29 -4.14 -25.51
N TYR A 4 34.17 -3.78 -24.89
CA TYR A 4 32.83 -4.13 -25.36
C TYR A 4 32.28 -2.96 -26.16
N THR A 5 31.75 -3.25 -27.35
CA THR A 5 31.06 -2.26 -28.16
C THR A 5 29.57 -2.34 -27.87
N ASN A 6 28.98 -1.18 -27.61
CA ASN A 6 27.57 -0.99 -27.32
C ASN A 6 26.92 -0.32 -28.53
N ILE A 7 25.78 -0.86 -28.96
CA ILE A 7 24.95 -0.25 -29.98
C ILE A 7 23.61 0.20 -29.43
N SER A 8 23.18 1.37 -29.88
CA SER A 8 21.81 1.87 -29.73
C SER A 8 21.24 2.14 -31.12
N THR A 9 20.09 1.56 -31.43
CA THR A 9 19.43 1.75 -32.73
C THR A 9 17.94 1.53 -32.66
N TYR A 10 17.20 2.20 -33.55
CA TYR A 10 15.78 1.97 -33.75
C TYR A 10 15.40 2.23 -35.20
N ARG A 11 14.26 1.66 -35.61
CA ARG A 11 13.61 2.02 -36.87
C ARG A 11 12.12 1.70 -36.79
N PHE A 12 11.30 2.66 -37.22
CA PHE A 12 9.89 2.45 -37.46
C PHE A 12 9.73 1.81 -38.84
N ALA A 13 9.24 0.58 -38.86
CA ALA A 13 8.99 -0.20 -40.07
C ALA A 13 7.93 -1.25 -39.74
N PRO A 14 6.93 -1.48 -40.61
CA PRO A 14 5.95 -2.54 -40.38
C PRO A 14 6.63 -3.90 -40.25
N LEU A 15 6.47 -4.56 -39.10
CA LEU A 15 7.00 -5.89 -38.85
C LEU A 15 5.85 -6.88 -38.65
N THR A 16 5.95 -8.03 -39.32
CA THR A 16 5.05 -9.18 -39.14
C THR A 16 5.77 -10.32 -38.43
N ASP A 17 5.04 -11.38 -38.05
CA ASP A 17 5.62 -12.63 -37.54
C ASP A 17 6.60 -12.43 -36.36
N LEU A 18 6.23 -11.53 -35.45
CA LEU A 18 7.10 -11.10 -34.34
C LEU A 18 7.54 -12.24 -33.42
N LYS A 19 6.72 -13.30 -33.28
CA LYS A 19 7.04 -14.47 -32.45
C LYS A 19 8.22 -15.27 -33.03
N PRO A 20 8.15 -15.78 -34.27
CA PRO A 20 9.32 -16.35 -34.94
C PRO A 20 10.54 -15.42 -34.97
N LEU A 21 10.33 -14.13 -35.28
CA LEU A 21 11.42 -13.16 -35.34
C LEU A 21 12.13 -13.00 -33.99
N ARG A 22 11.36 -12.96 -32.89
CA ARG A 22 11.89 -12.92 -31.52
C ARG A 22 12.78 -14.12 -31.23
N GLU A 23 12.34 -15.32 -31.60
CA GLU A 23 13.09 -16.57 -31.36
C GLU A 23 14.39 -16.60 -32.16
N ARG A 24 14.34 -16.23 -33.44
CA ARG A 24 15.52 -16.11 -34.32
C ARG A 24 16.56 -15.15 -33.73
N LEU A 25 16.16 -13.92 -33.40
CA LEU A 25 17.08 -12.91 -32.89
C LEU A 25 17.62 -13.27 -31.50
N LEU A 26 16.80 -13.88 -30.63
CA LEU A 26 17.25 -14.31 -29.31
C LEU A 26 18.30 -15.43 -29.42
N SER A 27 18.06 -16.45 -30.26
CA SER A 27 19.03 -17.52 -30.51
C SER A 27 20.32 -16.96 -31.09
N PHE A 28 20.21 -16.12 -32.12
CA PHE A 28 21.36 -15.50 -32.78
C PHE A 28 22.26 -14.74 -31.80
N CYS A 29 21.64 -13.94 -30.91
CA CYS A 29 22.36 -13.18 -29.89
C CYS A 29 22.98 -14.08 -28.83
N HIS A 30 22.27 -15.14 -28.40
CA HIS A 30 22.75 -16.08 -27.40
C HIS A 30 23.98 -16.85 -27.89
N ASP A 31 23.96 -17.35 -29.13
CA ASP A 31 25.06 -18.09 -29.74
C ASP A 31 26.33 -17.25 -29.87
N ARG A 32 26.16 -15.92 -29.96
CA ARG A 32 27.24 -14.92 -30.05
C ARG A 32 27.59 -14.26 -28.72
N GLN A 33 26.97 -14.72 -27.62
CA GLN A 33 27.17 -14.18 -26.27
C GLN A 33 26.91 -12.66 -26.16
N LEU A 34 26.05 -12.12 -27.02
CA LEU A 34 25.59 -10.75 -26.93
C LEU A 34 24.63 -10.58 -25.75
N LYS A 35 24.63 -9.41 -25.14
CA LYS A 35 23.70 -9.06 -24.06
C LYS A 35 23.08 -7.71 -24.32
N GLY A 36 21.88 -7.47 -23.79
CA GLY A 36 21.10 -6.29 -24.13
C GLY A 36 19.62 -6.56 -24.24
N THR A 37 18.91 -5.63 -24.87
CA THR A 37 17.48 -5.71 -25.12
C THR A 37 17.16 -5.35 -26.56
N ILE A 38 16.39 -6.21 -27.24
CA ILE A 38 15.70 -5.92 -28.50
C ILE A 38 14.21 -5.86 -28.22
N LEU A 39 13.57 -4.76 -28.58
CA LEU A 39 12.14 -4.55 -28.56
C LEU A 39 11.59 -4.68 -29.97
N LEU A 40 10.59 -5.53 -30.14
CA LEU A 40 9.86 -5.73 -31.38
C LEU A 40 8.41 -5.29 -31.17
N SER A 41 7.88 -4.54 -32.12
CA SER A 41 6.44 -4.26 -32.25
C SER A 41 6.07 -4.33 -33.73
N THR A 42 4.78 -4.39 -34.02
CA THR A 42 4.26 -4.24 -35.38
C THR A 42 4.67 -2.89 -36.01
N GLU A 43 5.00 -1.89 -35.18
CA GLU A 43 5.48 -0.58 -35.65
C GLU A 43 7.01 -0.51 -35.91
N GLY A 44 7.80 -1.52 -35.51
CA GLY A 44 9.25 -1.52 -35.76
C GLY A 44 10.12 -2.21 -34.72
N ILE A 45 11.39 -1.80 -34.67
CA ILE A 45 12.43 -2.34 -33.79
C ILE A 45 13.15 -1.24 -33.00
N ASN A 46 13.53 -1.53 -31.75
CA ASN A 46 14.42 -0.71 -30.93
C ASN A 46 15.38 -1.62 -30.17
N MET A 47 16.68 -1.32 -30.21
CA MET A 47 17.73 -2.22 -29.75
C MET A 47 18.84 -1.48 -29.00
N PHE A 48 19.20 -2.03 -27.84
CA PHE A 48 20.38 -1.69 -27.05
C PHE A 48 21.14 -2.97 -26.76
N VAL A 49 22.27 -3.20 -27.43
CA VAL A 49 23.01 -4.48 -27.35
C VAL A 49 24.50 -4.21 -27.22
N ALA A 50 25.20 -5.04 -26.44
CA ALA A 50 26.63 -4.95 -26.27
C ALA A 50 27.32 -6.32 -26.34
N GLY A 51 28.54 -6.30 -26.86
CA GLY A 51 29.36 -7.49 -27.05
C GLY A 51 30.68 -7.18 -27.75
N PRO A 52 31.45 -8.20 -28.14
CA PRO A 52 32.62 -8.00 -29.01
C PRO A 52 32.19 -7.36 -30.33
N ARG A 53 32.99 -6.41 -30.84
CA ARG A 53 32.65 -5.61 -32.03
C ARG A 53 32.18 -6.46 -33.22
N GLU A 54 32.94 -7.48 -33.57
CA GLU A 54 32.62 -8.40 -34.68
C GLU A 54 31.21 -9.01 -34.54
N ARG A 55 30.82 -9.39 -33.33
CA ARG A 55 29.52 -10.03 -33.07
C ARG A 55 28.36 -9.04 -33.12
N VAL A 56 28.63 -7.79 -32.72
CA VAL A 56 27.66 -6.70 -32.81
C VAL A 56 27.43 -6.31 -34.28
N ASP A 57 28.49 -6.27 -35.09
CA ASP A 57 28.40 -6.01 -36.52
C ASP A 57 27.62 -7.14 -37.22
N GLU A 58 27.90 -8.41 -36.90
CA GLU A 58 27.12 -9.57 -37.38
C GLU A 58 25.62 -9.47 -37.04
N LEU A 59 25.27 -8.98 -35.84
CA LEU A 59 23.86 -8.76 -35.46
C LEU A 59 23.21 -7.67 -36.30
N LEU A 60 23.91 -6.57 -36.57
CA LEU A 60 23.38 -5.49 -37.40
C LEU A 60 23.15 -5.96 -38.83
N GLU A 61 24.06 -6.76 -39.39
CA GLU A 61 23.88 -7.38 -40.70
C GLU A 61 22.63 -8.28 -40.72
N GLU A 62 22.49 -9.16 -39.73
CA GLU A 62 21.34 -10.06 -39.60
C GLU A 62 20.01 -9.30 -39.51
N VAL A 63 19.97 -8.20 -38.75
CA VAL A 63 18.77 -7.37 -38.62
C VAL A 63 18.46 -6.62 -39.92
N ARG A 64 19.48 -6.18 -40.67
CA ARG A 64 19.31 -5.50 -41.96
C ARG A 64 18.79 -6.42 -43.07
N LEU A 65 18.84 -7.74 -42.90
CA LEU A 65 18.20 -8.69 -43.83
C LEU A 65 16.67 -8.72 -43.71
N ILE A 66 16.11 -8.12 -42.66
CA ILE A 66 14.66 -8.08 -42.44
C ILE A 66 14.05 -6.98 -43.32
N PRO A 67 13.01 -7.27 -44.12
CA PRO A 67 12.35 -6.28 -44.97
C PRO A 67 11.95 -5.03 -44.18
N GLY A 68 12.32 -3.86 -44.70
CA GLY A 68 12.06 -2.57 -44.08
C GLY A 68 13.11 -2.14 -43.05
N LEU A 69 14.15 -2.93 -42.79
CA LEU A 69 15.25 -2.61 -41.87
C LEU A 69 16.65 -2.50 -42.53
N GLU A 70 16.73 -2.53 -43.86
CA GLU A 70 17.98 -2.64 -44.65
C GLU A 70 19.01 -1.54 -44.35
N GLY A 71 18.52 -0.36 -44.01
CA GLY A 71 19.31 0.82 -43.67
C GLY A 71 19.27 1.20 -42.19
N LEU A 72 19.05 0.25 -41.29
CA LEU A 72 19.00 0.51 -39.84
C LEU A 72 20.28 1.24 -39.38
N PRO A 73 20.20 2.51 -38.93
CA PRO A 73 21.38 3.26 -38.49
C PRO A 73 21.84 2.74 -37.13
N ALA A 74 23.14 2.61 -36.89
CA ALA A 74 23.65 2.16 -35.59
C ALA A 74 24.59 3.22 -35.00
N LYS A 75 24.42 3.49 -33.70
CA LYS A 75 25.31 4.36 -32.93
C LYS A 75 26.15 3.51 -32.01
N TYR A 76 27.44 3.82 -31.93
CA TYR A 76 28.41 3.02 -31.20
C TYR A 76 28.91 3.80 -29.97
N SER A 77 29.21 3.06 -28.91
CA SER A 77 29.95 3.55 -27.76
C SER A 77 30.69 2.38 -27.12
N ASP A 78 31.87 2.61 -26.56
CA ASP A 78 32.70 1.53 -26.01
C ASP A 78 32.64 1.52 -24.48
N SER A 79 32.84 0.34 -23.88
CA SER A 79 32.91 0.15 -22.44
C SER A 79 33.95 -0.91 -22.07
N ASN A 80 34.59 -0.74 -20.92
CA ASN A 80 35.62 -1.67 -20.43
C ASN A 80 35.05 -2.94 -19.79
N HIS A 81 33.72 -3.00 -19.67
CA HIS A 81 32.96 -4.12 -19.13
C HIS A 81 31.65 -4.30 -19.92
N GLN A 82 31.01 -5.45 -19.77
CA GLN A 82 29.74 -5.79 -20.40
C GLN A 82 28.57 -5.17 -19.61
N PRO A 83 27.88 -4.12 -20.10
CA PRO A 83 26.96 -3.32 -19.27
C PRO A 83 25.54 -3.89 -19.19
N PHE A 84 25.30 -5.05 -19.80
CA PHE A 84 24.05 -5.79 -19.65
C PHE A 84 24.29 -7.13 -18.96
N THR A 85 23.40 -7.50 -18.04
CA THR A 85 23.51 -8.77 -17.31
C THR A 85 23.06 -9.98 -18.14
N ARG A 86 22.07 -9.78 -19.02
CA ARG A 86 21.42 -10.81 -19.84
C ARG A 86 20.95 -10.27 -21.18
N MET A 87 20.68 -11.17 -22.12
CA MET A 87 20.01 -10.84 -23.39
C MET A 87 18.49 -10.98 -23.26
N LEU A 88 17.75 -10.03 -23.80
CA LEU A 88 16.30 -10.01 -23.85
C LEU A 88 15.82 -9.66 -25.25
N VAL A 89 14.87 -10.43 -25.80
CA VAL A 89 14.08 -10.02 -26.96
C VAL A 89 12.61 -10.04 -26.56
N ARG A 90 11.94 -8.88 -26.63
CA ARG A 90 10.58 -8.68 -26.10
C ARG A 90 9.66 -8.13 -27.17
N ILE A 91 8.49 -8.73 -27.29
CA ILE A 91 7.39 -8.17 -28.09
C ILE A 91 6.63 -7.17 -27.22
N LYS A 92 6.39 -5.98 -27.75
CA LYS A 92 5.67 -4.88 -27.11
C LYS A 92 4.59 -4.36 -28.06
N GLN A 93 3.60 -3.66 -27.49
CA GLN A 93 2.62 -2.93 -28.28
C GLN A 93 3.30 -1.79 -29.05
N GLU A 94 4.28 -1.14 -28.44
CA GLU A 94 5.05 -0.04 -29.02
C GLU A 94 6.55 -0.25 -28.71
N ILE A 95 7.44 0.07 -29.65
CA ILE A 95 8.90 0.07 -29.43
C ILE A 95 9.36 1.23 -28.55
N ILE A 96 8.54 2.27 -28.47
CA ILE A 96 8.60 3.33 -27.46
C ILE A 96 7.16 3.67 -27.06
N ALA A 97 6.81 3.42 -25.80
CA ALA A 97 5.43 3.56 -25.35
C ALA A 97 5.04 5.03 -25.21
N PHE A 98 4.10 5.48 -26.02
CA PHE A 98 3.56 6.84 -26.00
C PHE A 98 2.10 6.88 -25.53
N GLY A 99 1.36 5.76 -25.67
CA GLY A 99 0.02 5.63 -25.10
C GLY A 99 -1.09 6.40 -25.84
N VAL A 100 -0.76 7.07 -26.96
CA VAL A 100 -1.73 7.78 -27.80
C VAL A 100 -1.92 7.02 -29.12
N PRO A 101 -3.13 6.50 -29.40
CA PRO A 101 -3.42 5.85 -30.67
C PRO A 101 -3.32 6.82 -31.85
N GLY A 102 -2.90 6.32 -33.02
CA GLY A 102 -2.94 7.06 -34.28
C GLY A 102 -1.78 8.06 -34.50
N ILE A 103 -0.72 8.00 -33.70
CA ILE A 103 0.56 8.63 -34.02
C ILE A 103 1.41 7.61 -34.78
N ASP A 104 1.57 7.84 -36.08
CA ASP A 104 2.42 7.03 -36.95
C ASP A 104 3.65 7.85 -37.40
N PRO A 105 4.83 7.61 -36.79
CA PRO A 105 6.05 8.32 -37.14
C PRO A 105 6.50 8.12 -38.60
N SER A 106 6.05 7.06 -39.26
CA SER A 106 6.45 6.75 -40.64
C SER A 106 5.76 7.64 -41.69
N GLN A 107 4.58 8.19 -41.38
CA GLN A 107 3.79 8.97 -42.35
C GLN A 107 3.99 10.47 -42.26
N ARG A 108 4.25 11.01 -41.06
CA ARG A 108 4.40 12.46 -40.83
C ARG A 108 5.50 12.76 -39.82
N PRO A 109 6.77 12.41 -40.09
CA PRO A 109 7.86 12.72 -39.19
C PRO A 109 8.06 14.24 -39.08
N ALA A 110 8.45 14.71 -37.88
CA ALA A 110 8.90 16.09 -37.73
C ALA A 110 10.24 16.30 -38.46
N PRO A 111 10.46 17.48 -39.08
CA PRO A 111 11.73 17.88 -39.66
C PRO A 111 12.92 17.60 -38.74
N LYS A 112 14.03 17.13 -39.31
CA LYS A 112 15.26 16.81 -38.58
C LYS A 112 16.25 17.96 -38.71
N LEU A 113 16.90 18.32 -37.60
CA LEU A 113 18.05 19.22 -37.57
C LEU A 113 19.31 18.42 -37.25
N SER A 114 20.37 18.59 -38.03
CA SER A 114 21.66 18.00 -37.70
C SER A 114 22.26 18.63 -36.44
N PRO A 115 23.16 17.93 -35.73
CA PRO A 115 23.91 18.51 -34.62
C PRO A 115 24.60 19.84 -34.94
N HIS A 116 25.29 19.90 -36.09
CA HIS A 116 25.98 21.11 -36.53
C HIS A 116 25.04 22.29 -36.80
N GLU A 117 23.87 22.05 -37.41
CA GLU A 117 22.86 23.10 -37.63
C GLU A 117 22.30 23.62 -36.31
N LEU A 118 21.96 22.72 -35.38
CA LEU A 118 21.47 23.13 -34.06
C LEU A 118 22.54 23.94 -33.32
N LYS A 119 23.79 23.48 -33.32
CA LYS A 119 24.90 24.20 -32.70
C LYS A 119 25.05 25.61 -33.31
N ALA A 120 25.01 25.73 -34.64
CA ALA A 120 25.08 27.03 -35.31
C ALA A 120 23.94 27.96 -34.88
N TRP A 121 22.70 27.46 -34.81
CA TRP A 121 21.55 28.26 -34.37
C TRP A 121 21.72 28.77 -32.93
N LEU A 122 22.28 27.94 -32.04
CA LEU A 122 22.55 28.30 -30.66
C LEU A 122 23.73 29.29 -30.55
N ASP A 123 24.80 29.09 -31.30
CA ASP A 123 25.95 29.99 -31.35
C ASP A 123 25.57 31.39 -31.86
N GLU A 124 24.65 31.46 -32.84
CA GLU A 124 24.10 32.70 -33.39
C GLU A 124 23.09 33.40 -32.47
N GLY A 125 22.68 32.75 -31.37
CA GLY A 125 21.67 33.29 -30.45
C GLY A 125 20.28 33.39 -31.09
N ARG A 126 19.95 32.52 -32.06
CA ARG A 126 18.62 32.52 -32.69
C ARG A 126 17.54 32.20 -31.64
N PRO A 127 16.34 32.79 -31.74
CA PRO A 127 15.23 32.47 -30.84
C PRO A 127 14.69 31.07 -31.16
N VAL A 128 15.19 30.07 -30.44
CA VAL A 128 14.79 28.66 -30.54
C VAL A 128 14.49 28.11 -29.15
N THR A 129 13.41 27.34 -29.03
CA THR A 129 13.06 26.65 -27.80
C THR A 129 13.58 25.21 -27.86
N LEU A 130 14.46 24.84 -26.95
CA LEU A 130 14.88 23.45 -26.78
C LEU A 130 13.90 22.73 -25.85
N LEU A 131 13.41 21.56 -26.23
CA LEU A 131 12.47 20.77 -25.44
C LEU A 131 13.05 19.39 -25.14
N ASP A 132 13.32 19.12 -23.86
CA ASP A 132 13.78 17.81 -23.43
C ASP A 132 12.58 16.85 -23.31
N THR A 133 12.60 15.79 -24.12
CA THR A 133 11.51 14.78 -24.12
C THR A 133 11.82 13.60 -23.20
N ARG A 134 12.82 13.76 -22.33
CA ARG A 134 13.29 12.71 -21.43
C ARG A 134 12.61 12.72 -20.07
N ASN A 135 12.79 11.62 -19.33
CA ASN A 135 12.30 11.53 -17.97
C ASN A 135 13.15 12.41 -17.04
N ASP A 136 12.57 12.83 -15.91
CA ASP A 136 13.16 13.75 -14.93
C ASP A 136 14.55 13.30 -14.46
N TYR A 137 14.75 12.00 -14.22
CA TYR A 137 16.03 11.45 -13.79
C TYR A 137 17.12 11.55 -14.87
N GLU A 138 16.75 11.57 -16.15
CA GLU A 138 17.68 11.73 -17.26
C GLU A 138 18.09 13.20 -17.44
N VAL A 139 17.15 14.13 -17.20
CA VAL A 139 17.38 15.59 -17.27
C VAL A 139 18.29 16.05 -16.13
N LYS A 140 18.06 15.51 -14.91
CA LYS A 140 18.89 15.79 -13.73
C LYS A 140 20.37 15.49 -13.93
N LEU A 141 20.69 14.49 -14.76
CA LEU A 141 22.07 14.11 -15.04
C LEU A 141 22.76 15.10 -15.99
N GLY A 142 21.98 15.72 -16.88
CA GLY A 142 22.48 16.72 -17.82
C GLY A 142 21.45 17.03 -18.89
N THR A 143 21.46 18.26 -19.42
CA THR A 143 20.59 18.70 -20.50
C THR A 143 21.18 19.91 -21.24
N PHE A 144 20.57 20.33 -22.35
CA PHE A 144 20.96 21.57 -23.03
C PHE A 144 20.63 22.80 -22.19
N THR A 145 21.51 23.78 -22.21
CA THR A 145 21.37 25.05 -21.50
C THR A 145 20.09 25.75 -21.96
N GLY A 146 19.21 26.07 -21.02
CA GLY A 146 17.93 26.74 -21.31
C GLY A 146 16.85 25.84 -21.92
N ALA A 147 17.05 24.51 -21.96
CA ALA A 147 16.00 23.59 -22.39
C ALA A 147 14.82 23.57 -21.41
N ILE A 148 13.61 23.45 -21.95
CA ILE A 148 12.40 23.24 -21.18
C ILE A 148 12.40 21.79 -20.67
N ASP A 149 12.39 21.65 -19.35
CA ASP A 149 12.12 20.41 -18.64
C ASP A 149 10.63 20.29 -18.31
N LEU A 150 10.00 19.23 -18.81
CA LEU A 150 8.60 18.92 -18.51
C LEU A 150 8.42 18.17 -17.19
N ASP A 151 9.49 17.73 -16.53
CA ASP A 151 9.51 16.92 -15.31
C ASP A 151 8.66 15.65 -15.50
N LEU A 152 8.97 14.91 -16.57
CA LEU A 152 8.26 13.69 -16.95
C LEU A 152 8.72 12.53 -16.07
N GLN A 153 7.80 11.88 -15.36
CA GLN A 153 8.12 10.64 -14.67
C GLN A 153 8.24 9.49 -15.66
N THR A 154 7.36 9.47 -16.68
CA THR A 154 7.45 8.55 -17.81
C THR A 154 7.16 9.27 -19.12
N PHE A 155 7.74 8.81 -20.22
CA PHE A 155 7.45 9.37 -21.55
C PHE A 155 5.97 9.24 -21.98
N ARG A 156 5.18 8.33 -21.38
CA ARG A 156 3.74 8.23 -21.64
C ARG A 156 2.96 9.44 -21.13
N ASP A 157 3.54 10.18 -20.18
CA ASP A 157 2.92 11.35 -19.58
C ASP A 157 3.11 12.60 -20.47
N PHE A 158 4.01 12.52 -21.46
CA PHE A 158 4.31 13.63 -22.38
C PHE A 158 3.06 14.30 -22.96
N PRO A 159 2.06 13.58 -23.52
CA PRO A 159 0.88 14.21 -24.12
C PRO A 159 0.05 15.07 -23.15
N GLU A 160 -0.10 14.63 -21.90
CA GLU A 160 -0.87 15.37 -20.90
C GLU A 160 -0.05 16.51 -20.31
N VAL A 161 1.21 16.24 -19.99
CA VAL A 161 2.11 17.22 -19.37
C VAL A 161 2.43 18.35 -20.34
N SER A 162 2.67 18.06 -21.63
CA SER A 162 2.97 19.08 -22.62
C SER A 162 1.81 20.06 -22.82
N ARG A 163 0.55 19.57 -22.82
CA ARG A 163 -0.64 20.43 -22.89
C ARG A 163 -0.78 21.36 -21.69
N LYS A 164 -0.37 20.89 -20.51
CA LYS A 164 -0.51 21.62 -19.26
C LYS A 164 0.63 22.62 -19.05
N LYS A 165 1.86 22.25 -19.40
CA LYS A 165 3.08 23.00 -19.05
C LYS A 165 3.63 23.86 -20.19
N LEU A 166 3.41 23.51 -21.46
CA LEU A 166 3.97 24.31 -22.55
C LEU A 166 3.12 25.58 -22.79
N PRO A 167 3.77 26.76 -22.83
CA PRO A 167 3.10 28.02 -23.13
C PRO A 167 2.44 28.00 -24.52
N PRO A 168 1.22 28.54 -24.70
CA PRO A 168 0.57 28.64 -26.00
C PRO A 168 1.38 29.44 -27.04
N GLU A 169 2.21 30.39 -26.61
CA GLU A 169 3.04 31.23 -27.49
C GLU A 169 4.10 30.42 -28.25
N LEU A 170 4.50 29.26 -27.72
CA LEU A 170 5.46 28.37 -28.37
C LEU A 170 4.91 27.74 -29.66
N LYS A 171 3.59 27.74 -29.87
CA LYS A 171 2.98 27.18 -31.09
C LYS A 171 3.48 27.83 -32.38
N GLN A 172 3.88 29.10 -32.30
CA GLN A 172 4.39 29.87 -33.45
C GLN A 172 5.92 29.95 -33.49
N GLN A 173 6.62 29.46 -32.45
CA GLN A 173 8.08 29.54 -32.35
C GLN A 173 8.75 28.23 -32.78
N PRO A 174 10.02 28.27 -33.23
CA PRO A 174 10.81 27.07 -33.46
C PRO A 174 11.01 26.28 -32.17
N VAL A 175 10.51 25.05 -32.12
CA VAL A 175 10.73 24.10 -31.02
C VAL A 175 11.60 22.97 -31.53
N VAL A 176 12.78 22.78 -30.93
CA VAL A 176 13.70 21.67 -31.23
C VAL A 176 13.66 20.68 -30.09
N MET A 177 13.10 19.50 -30.34
CA MET A 177 13.04 18.42 -29.37
C MET A 177 14.28 17.54 -29.45
N PHE A 178 14.68 17.00 -28.30
CA PHE A 178 15.73 16.02 -28.24
C PHE A 178 15.45 14.95 -27.17
N CYS A 179 16.16 13.84 -27.27
CA CYS A 179 16.32 12.82 -26.25
C CYS A 179 17.67 12.11 -26.46
N THR A 180 17.98 11.08 -25.68
CA THR A 180 19.26 10.34 -25.78
C THR A 180 19.55 9.89 -27.20
N GLY A 181 18.60 9.17 -27.82
CA GLY A 181 18.81 8.51 -29.11
C GLY A 181 17.91 8.99 -30.26
N GLY A 182 16.97 9.90 -30.03
CA GLY A 182 16.03 10.41 -31.04
C GLY A 182 14.65 9.74 -31.08
N ILE A 183 14.53 8.46 -30.66
CA ILE A 183 13.29 7.67 -30.81
C ILE A 183 12.04 8.30 -30.19
N ARG A 184 12.15 9.01 -29.06
CA ARG A 184 11.01 9.69 -28.41
C ARG A 184 10.50 10.86 -29.24
N CYS A 185 11.41 11.60 -29.87
CA CYS A 185 11.10 12.76 -30.70
C CYS A 185 10.30 12.38 -31.96
N GLU A 186 10.49 11.15 -32.47
CA GLU A 186 9.73 10.60 -33.60
C GLU A 186 8.23 10.44 -33.28
N LYS A 187 7.84 10.33 -32.00
CA LYS A 187 6.42 10.33 -31.56
C LYS A 187 5.97 11.70 -31.01
N ALA A 188 6.83 12.36 -30.23
CA ALA A 188 6.52 13.66 -29.65
C ALA A 188 6.29 14.74 -30.72
N GLY A 189 7.05 14.72 -31.82
CA GLY A 189 6.95 15.70 -32.89
C GLY A 189 5.62 15.70 -33.62
N PRO A 190 5.20 14.56 -34.23
CA PRO A 190 3.89 14.47 -34.87
C PRO A 190 2.74 14.81 -33.93
N PHE A 191 2.88 14.49 -32.63
CA PHE A 191 1.92 14.88 -31.61
C PHE A 191 1.85 16.40 -31.40
N LEU A 192 2.97 17.10 -31.25
CA LEU A 192 2.97 18.56 -31.12
C LEU A 192 2.42 19.25 -32.39
N VAL A 193 2.76 18.74 -33.58
CA VAL A 193 2.16 19.24 -34.83
C VAL A 193 0.64 19.10 -34.80
N LYS A 194 0.11 17.97 -34.30
CA LYS A 194 -1.33 17.76 -34.14
C LYS A 194 -1.96 18.71 -33.09
N GLU A 195 -1.22 19.08 -32.06
CA GLU A 195 -1.65 20.07 -31.05
C GLU A 195 -1.53 21.53 -31.54
N GLY A 196 -1.08 21.75 -32.78
CA GLY A 196 -1.07 23.05 -33.46
C GLY A 196 0.26 23.81 -33.38
N TYR A 197 1.38 23.12 -33.16
CA TYR A 197 2.71 23.73 -33.27
C TYR A 197 3.16 23.74 -34.73
N GLU A 198 3.57 24.91 -35.23
CA GLU A 198 3.88 25.11 -36.65
C GLU A 198 5.32 24.72 -37.00
N GLN A 199 6.28 24.99 -36.11
CA GLN A 199 7.72 24.85 -36.36
C GLN A 199 8.36 23.85 -35.38
N VAL A 200 8.05 22.57 -35.56
CA VAL A 200 8.57 21.49 -34.72
C VAL A 200 9.73 20.78 -35.42
N TYR A 201 10.88 20.75 -34.78
CA TYR A 201 12.08 20.07 -35.24
C TYR A 201 12.52 19.03 -34.22
N GLN A 202 13.24 18.00 -34.67
CA GLN A 202 13.90 17.04 -33.80
C GLN A 202 15.40 16.99 -34.09
N LEU A 203 16.21 16.88 -33.04
CA LEU A 203 17.65 16.69 -33.16
C LEU A 203 17.94 15.31 -33.76
N ASP A 204 18.51 15.29 -34.96
CA ASP A 204 18.87 14.06 -35.64
C ASP A 204 19.92 13.29 -34.83
N GLY A 205 19.63 12.01 -34.58
CA GLY A 205 20.49 11.18 -33.74
C GLY A 205 20.52 11.54 -32.24
N GLY A 206 19.77 12.54 -31.78
CA GLY A 206 19.68 12.91 -30.36
C GLY A 206 21.02 13.34 -29.74
N ILE A 207 21.08 13.32 -28.41
CA ILE A 207 22.24 13.80 -27.63
C ILE A 207 23.51 13.03 -27.97
N LEU A 208 23.44 11.71 -28.15
CA LEU A 208 24.64 10.90 -28.43
C LEU A 208 25.33 11.29 -29.73
N LYS A 209 24.56 11.58 -30.80
CA LYS A 209 25.12 12.04 -32.08
C LYS A 209 25.62 13.49 -31.96
N TYR A 210 24.96 14.30 -31.13
CA TYR A 210 25.46 15.66 -30.84
C TYR A 210 26.81 15.64 -30.13
N PHE A 211 27.01 14.77 -29.15
CA PHE A 211 28.29 14.59 -28.49
C PHE A 211 29.39 14.15 -29.48
N GLU A 212 29.08 13.19 -30.35
CA GLU A 212 29.99 12.70 -31.38
C GLU A 212 30.46 13.81 -32.34
N GLU A 213 29.56 14.66 -32.82
CA GLU A 213 29.86 15.67 -33.85
C GLU A 213 30.27 17.04 -33.28
N CYS A 214 29.75 17.39 -32.09
CA CYS A 214 29.83 18.75 -31.54
C CYS A 214 30.38 18.81 -30.10
N GLY A 215 30.69 17.67 -29.48
CA GLY A 215 31.13 17.63 -28.08
C GLY A 215 30.05 18.11 -27.10
N ASN A 216 30.46 18.85 -26.06
CA ASN A 216 29.56 19.35 -25.01
C ASN A 216 29.01 20.77 -25.26
N ALA A 217 29.16 21.33 -26.47
CA ALA A 217 28.71 22.69 -26.75
C ALA A 217 27.23 22.89 -26.35
N HIS A 218 26.93 23.94 -25.59
CA HIS A 218 25.60 24.25 -25.04
C HIS A 218 24.97 23.19 -24.13
N TYR A 219 25.63 22.06 -23.86
CA TYR A 219 25.13 20.97 -23.01
C TYR A 219 25.83 20.97 -21.65
N GLN A 220 25.08 20.76 -20.58
CA GLN A 220 25.60 20.71 -19.21
C GLN A 220 25.38 19.32 -18.63
N GLY A 221 26.39 18.77 -17.96
CA GLY A 221 26.32 17.45 -17.34
C GLY A 221 26.57 16.29 -18.31
N GLU A 222 25.99 15.14 -18.01
CA GLU A 222 26.21 13.86 -18.71
C GLU A 222 24.92 13.36 -19.36
N CYS A 223 25.03 12.50 -20.38
CA CYS A 223 23.87 11.92 -21.03
C CYS A 223 23.50 10.57 -20.41
N PHE A 224 22.29 10.45 -19.87
CA PHE A 224 21.81 9.19 -19.32
C PHE A 224 21.65 8.10 -20.38
N VAL A 225 22.14 6.88 -20.08
CA VAL A 225 22.02 5.69 -20.91
C VAL A 225 21.35 4.53 -20.16
N PHE A 226 20.57 3.72 -20.86
CA PHE A 226 19.68 2.69 -20.28
C PHE A 226 20.39 1.35 -20.02
N ASP A 227 21.59 1.41 -19.45
CA ASP A 227 22.42 0.26 -19.11
C ASP A 227 23.30 0.56 -17.87
N GLN A 228 24.18 -0.37 -17.49
CA GLN A 228 24.95 -0.27 -16.25
C GLN A 228 25.92 0.91 -16.20
N ARG A 229 26.20 1.57 -17.33
CA ARG A 229 27.04 2.78 -17.36
C ARG A 229 26.34 3.98 -16.72
N VAL A 230 25.00 4.00 -16.72
CA VAL A 230 24.12 5.07 -16.19
C VAL A 230 24.26 6.41 -16.93
N GLY A 231 25.47 6.93 -17.12
CA GLY A 231 25.79 8.16 -17.82
C GLY A 231 26.99 8.01 -18.76
N VAL A 232 27.01 8.83 -19.81
CA VAL A 232 28.19 9.02 -20.67
C VAL A 232 28.52 10.50 -20.79
N ASP A 233 29.81 10.81 -20.84
CA ASP A 233 30.31 12.16 -21.07
C ASP A 233 30.24 12.55 -22.56
N ALA A 234 30.67 13.77 -22.89
CA ALA A 234 30.70 14.27 -24.26
C ALA A 234 31.69 13.56 -25.19
N ASN A 235 32.59 12.74 -24.65
CA ASN A 235 33.46 11.85 -25.42
C ASN A 235 32.84 10.45 -25.60
N LEU A 236 31.57 10.26 -25.22
CA LEU A 236 30.86 8.98 -25.20
C LEU A 236 31.52 7.93 -24.30
N SER A 237 32.30 8.38 -23.32
CA SER A 237 32.93 7.53 -22.31
C SER A 237 32.03 7.39 -21.09
N GLU A 238 32.04 6.21 -20.49
CA GLU A 238 31.30 5.92 -19.24
C GLU A 238 31.71 6.88 -18.13
N SER A 239 30.71 7.48 -17.46
CA SER A 239 30.95 8.36 -16.32
C SER A 239 31.00 7.60 -14.99
N SER A 240 31.40 8.28 -13.91
CA SER A 240 31.39 7.72 -12.55
C SER A 240 30.01 7.78 -11.88
N THR A 241 28.98 8.21 -12.61
CA THR A 241 27.60 8.28 -12.12
C THR A 241 27.06 6.87 -11.90
N THR A 242 26.41 6.65 -10.76
CA THR A 242 25.75 5.37 -10.46
C THR A 242 24.26 5.56 -10.31
N GLN A 243 23.47 4.49 -10.36
CA GLN A 243 22.03 4.58 -10.16
C GLN A 243 21.64 4.08 -8.76
N CYS A 244 20.84 4.85 -8.02
CA CYS A 244 20.28 4.37 -6.76
C CYS A 244 19.40 3.13 -6.99
N LEU A 245 19.77 2.00 -6.40
CA LEU A 245 19.01 0.74 -6.54
C LEU A 245 17.58 0.79 -5.96
N LYS A 246 17.26 1.80 -5.14
CA LYS A 246 15.92 1.98 -4.55
C LYS A 246 15.01 2.88 -5.37
N CYS A 247 15.47 4.09 -5.70
CA CYS A 247 14.64 5.09 -6.37
C CYS A 247 15.04 5.37 -7.82
N GLN A 248 16.05 4.68 -8.34
CA GLN A 248 16.54 4.81 -9.73
C GLN A 248 17.11 6.19 -10.10
N THR A 249 17.23 7.10 -9.14
CA THR A 249 17.89 8.40 -9.34
C THR A 249 19.38 8.19 -9.62
N PRO A 250 19.94 8.75 -10.72
CA PRO A 250 21.37 8.85 -10.93
C PRO A 250 22.03 9.64 -9.80
N LEU A 251 23.20 9.20 -9.37
CA LEU A 251 23.95 9.77 -8.27
C LEU A 251 25.35 10.15 -8.74
N THR A 252 25.69 11.42 -8.60
CA THR A 252 27.06 11.90 -8.84
C THR A 252 28.02 11.29 -7.81
N THR A 253 29.32 11.38 -8.05
CA THR A 253 30.34 10.89 -7.10
C THR A 253 30.23 11.55 -5.73
N GLU A 254 29.84 12.83 -5.69
CA GLU A 254 29.62 13.59 -4.45
C GLU A 254 28.40 13.09 -3.69
N GLU A 255 27.30 12.79 -4.40
CA GLU A 255 26.08 12.24 -3.80
C GLU A 255 26.24 10.80 -3.33
N GLN A 256 27.13 10.04 -3.98
CA GLN A 256 27.55 8.71 -3.53
C GLN A 256 28.37 8.77 -2.22
N ALA A 257 29.02 9.90 -1.92
CA ALA A 257 29.75 10.09 -0.67
C ALA A 257 28.86 10.55 0.51
N ASP A 258 27.59 10.89 0.25
CA ASP A 258 26.65 11.31 1.29
C ASP A 258 26.32 10.16 2.26
N ALA A 259 26.32 10.42 3.56
CA ALA A 259 26.05 9.41 4.60
C ALA A 259 24.67 8.74 4.50
N ARG A 260 23.72 9.37 3.81
CA ARG A 260 22.37 8.82 3.55
C ARG A 260 22.36 7.86 2.36
N TYR A 261 23.43 7.83 1.55
CA TYR A 261 23.60 6.82 0.52
C TYR A 261 24.05 5.51 1.13
N VAL A 262 23.14 4.55 1.13
CA VAL A 262 23.42 3.18 1.52
C VAL A 262 22.94 2.30 0.37
N ILE A 263 23.87 1.63 -0.29
CA ILE A 263 23.61 0.81 -1.47
C ILE A 263 22.44 -0.15 -1.19
N GLY A 264 21.43 -0.11 -2.05
CA GLY A 264 20.21 -0.93 -1.92
C GLY A 264 19.17 -0.45 -0.89
N ARG A 265 19.47 0.60 -0.09
CA ARG A 265 18.57 1.09 0.97
C ARG A 265 18.10 2.52 0.81
N SER A 266 18.96 3.45 0.40
CA SER A 266 18.63 4.87 0.23
C SER A 266 19.72 5.64 -0.51
N CYS A 267 19.36 6.83 -0.97
CA CYS A 267 20.26 7.90 -1.42
C CYS A 267 19.78 9.24 -0.81
N PRO A 268 20.50 10.35 -1.00
CA PRO A 268 20.11 11.67 -0.48
C PRO A 268 18.69 12.09 -0.85
N TYR A 269 18.20 11.62 -2.00
CA TYR A 269 16.88 11.95 -2.55
C TYR A 269 15.74 11.07 -2.03
N CYS A 270 16.00 9.82 -1.67
CA CYS A 270 14.96 8.87 -1.22
C CYS A 270 15.14 8.37 0.22
N PHE A 271 16.10 8.94 0.93
CA PHE A 271 16.26 8.77 2.36
C PHE A 271 15.03 9.33 3.08
N LYS A 272 14.55 8.57 4.06
CA LYS A 272 13.47 8.97 4.95
C LYS A 272 13.87 8.57 6.36
N THR A 273 13.59 9.43 7.33
CA THR A 273 13.70 9.08 8.74
C THR A 273 12.74 7.95 9.09
N THR A 274 12.98 7.28 10.22
CA THR A 274 12.06 6.23 10.72
C THR A 274 10.65 6.76 10.96
N ALA A 275 10.53 8.01 11.41
CA ALA A 275 9.25 8.68 11.64
C ALA A 275 8.50 8.97 10.32
N GLU A 276 9.17 9.54 9.32
CA GLU A 276 8.55 9.81 8.00
C GLU A 276 8.12 8.52 7.32
N ALA A 277 8.99 7.51 7.31
CA ALA A 277 8.66 6.21 6.73
C ALA A 277 7.49 5.52 7.45
N MET A 278 7.35 5.72 8.76
CA MET A 278 6.21 5.23 9.52
C MET A 278 4.93 6.00 9.20
N ALA A 279 5.00 7.33 9.13
CA ALA A 279 3.85 8.19 8.80
C ALA A 279 3.29 7.85 7.40
N GLU A 280 4.15 7.62 6.42
CA GLU A 280 3.73 7.21 5.07
C GLU A 280 3.09 5.81 5.06
N ARG A 281 3.64 4.85 5.82
CA ARG A 281 3.01 3.52 5.97
C ARG A 281 1.63 3.64 6.59
N ILE A 282 1.50 4.41 7.67
CA ILE A 282 0.22 4.68 8.34
C ILE A 282 -0.77 5.30 7.35
N ALA A 283 -0.39 6.35 6.63
CA ALA A 283 -1.26 7.02 5.66
C ALA A 283 -1.73 6.05 4.54
N ALA A 284 -0.80 5.28 3.97
CA ALA A 284 -1.13 4.27 2.96
C ALA A 284 -2.06 3.19 3.51
N ARG A 285 -1.88 2.82 4.78
CA ARG A 285 -2.64 1.77 5.45
C ARG A 285 -4.05 2.22 5.83
N GLU A 286 -4.21 3.43 6.34
CA GLU A 286 -5.51 4.04 6.57
C GLU A 286 -6.29 4.20 5.26
N ALA A 287 -5.63 4.65 4.18
CA ALA A 287 -6.27 4.73 2.87
C ALA A 287 -6.71 3.35 2.35
N ALA A 288 -5.94 2.30 2.60
CA ALA A 288 -6.32 0.94 2.25
C ALA A 288 -7.49 0.40 3.09
N LEU A 289 -7.52 0.69 4.39
CA LEU A 289 -8.64 0.36 5.27
C LEU A 289 -9.92 1.07 4.85
N MET A 290 -9.83 2.35 4.50
CA MET A 290 -10.98 3.12 4.01
C MET A 290 -11.55 2.52 2.72
N ARG A 291 -10.69 2.11 1.77
CA ARG A 291 -11.12 1.38 0.57
C ARG A 291 -11.77 0.04 0.90
N ALA A 292 -11.19 -0.73 1.81
CA ALA A 292 -11.72 -2.03 2.24
C ALA A 292 -13.06 -1.91 2.99
N ALA A 293 -13.33 -0.74 3.58
CA ALA A 293 -14.55 -0.44 4.32
C ALA A 293 -15.60 0.33 3.48
N THR A 294 -15.36 0.60 2.19
CA THR A 294 -16.27 1.38 1.34
C THR A 294 -16.69 0.63 0.06
N PRO A 295 -17.94 0.15 -0.02
CA PRO A 295 -18.92 0.07 1.07
C PRO A 295 -18.46 -0.93 2.15
N LEU A 296 -19.08 -0.85 3.32
CA LEU A 296 -18.80 -1.80 4.41
C LEU A 296 -19.07 -3.23 3.94
N PRO A 297 -18.12 -4.17 4.11
CA PRO A 297 -18.24 -5.52 3.54
C PRO A 297 -19.47 -6.31 3.99
N GLY A 298 -19.94 -6.09 5.22
CA GLY A 298 -21.13 -6.74 5.76
C GLY A 298 -22.44 -6.05 5.38
N CYS A 299 -22.41 -4.83 4.84
CA CYS A 299 -23.61 -4.13 4.39
C CYS A 299 -24.08 -4.58 2.99
N ILE A 300 -23.24 -5.35 2.28
CA ILE A 300 -23.62 -6.02 1.03
C ILE A 300 -24.14 -7.42 1.38
N PRO A 301 -25.34 -7.84 0.93
CA PRO A 301 -25.87 -9.17 1.20
C PRO A 301 -24.90 -10.28 0.79
N TYR A 302 -24.69 -11.26 1.67
CA TYR A 302 -23.80 -12.39 1.39
C TYR A 302 -24.19 -13.66 2.14
N ASP A 303 -23.70 -14.80 1.66
CA ASP A 303 -23.84 -16.08 2.36
C ASP A 303 -22.83 -16.18 3.49
N ASN A 304 -23.30 -16.12 4.73
CA ASN A 304 -22.46 -16.23 5.92
C ASN A 304 -22.36 -17.69 6.37
N LEU A 305 -21.21 -18.31 6.15
CA LEU A 305 -20.90 -19.66 6.60
C LEU A 305 -20.28 -19.61 8.00
N ARG A 306 -21.02 -20.08 9.01
CA ARG A 306 -20.56 -20.15 10.40
C ARG A 306 -20.03 -21.55 10.71
N PRO A 307 -18.71 -21.73 10.87
CA PRO A 307 -18.14 -23.04 11.15
C PRO A 307 -18.30 -23.42 12.63
N LEU A 308 -18.83 -24.62 12.88
CA LEU A 308 -18.91 -25.26 14.18
C LEU A 308 -17.98 -26.46 14.19
N GLN A 309 -16.93 -26.40 15.02
CA GLN A 309 -15.93 -27.47 15.09
C GLN A 309 -16.37 -28.53 16.11
N VAL A 310 -16.43 -29.77 15.66
CA VAL A 310 -16.76 -30.92 16.51
C VAL A 310 -15.54 -31.27 17.35
N SER A 311 -15.69 -31.19 18.66
CA SER A 311 -14.64 -31.57 19.62
C SER A 311 -14.84 -33.00 20.11
N LEU A 312 -13.79 -33.59 20.70
CA LEU A 312 -13.81 -34.97 21.22
C LEU A 312 -15.00 -35.25 22.17
N LYS A 313 -15.42 -34.27 22.98
CA LYS A 313 -16.54 -34.40 23.92
C LYS A 313 -17.91 -34.61 23.24
N HIS A 314 -18.03 -34.31 21.94
CA HIS A 314 -19.28 -34.47 21.19
C HIS A 314 -19.27 -35.72 20.30
N GLN A 315 -18.26 -36.57 20.42
CA GLN A 315 -18.16 -37.79 19.63
C GLN A 315 -19.41 -38.67 19.80
N GLY A 316 -19.91 -39.22 18.70
CA GLY A 316 -21.04 -40.16 18.73
C GLY A 316 -22.41 -39.49 18.87
N LEU A 317 -22.46 -38.17 19.04
CA LEU A 317 -23.71 -37.42 18.99
C LEU A 317 -24.21 -37.31 17.54
N THR A 318 -25.52 -37.19 17.37
CA THR A 318 -26.06 -36.74 16.09
C THR A 318 -25.77 -35.26 15.87
N VAL A 319 -25.82 -34.77 14.63
CA VAL A 319 -25.67 -33.34 14.31
C VAL A 319 -26.69 -32.51 15.11
N ARG A 320 -27.93 -32.98 15.25
CA ARG A 320 -28.96 -32.35 16.10
C ARG A 320 -28.46 -32.17 17.54
N GLN A 321 -28.08 -33.26 18.19
CA GLN A 321 -27.62 -33.25 19.58
C GLN A 321 -26.38 -32.37 19.76
N PHE A 322 -25.46 -32.40 18.79
CA PHE A 322 -24.28 -31.54 18.78
C PHE A 322 -24.67 -30.06 18.71
N LEU A 323 -25.59 -29.67 17.82
CA LEU A 323 -26.04 -28.28 17.67
C LEU A 323 -26.76 -27.78 18.91
N GLU A 324 -27.64 -28.59 19.50
CA GLU A 324 -28.36 -28.28 20.75
C GLU A 324 -27.40 -28.11 21.94
N GLN A 325 -26.30 -28.86 21.99
CA GLN A 325 -25.29 -28.69 23.04
C GLN A 325 -24.36 -27.48 22.82
N VAL A 326 -24.02 -27.16 21.58
CA VAL A 326 -23.10 -26.05 21.27
C VAL A 326 -23.82 -24.70 21.28
N LEU A 327 -25.10 -24.68 20.91
CA LEU A 327 -25.92 -23.46 20.84
C LEU A 327 -27.26 -23.66 21.59
N PRO A 328 -27.22 -23.89 22.92
CA PRO A 328 -28.41 -24.23 23.72
C PRO A 328 -29.43 -23.09 23.85
N HIS A 329 -29.06 -21.89 23.44
CA HIS A 329 -29.92 -20.70 23.47
C HIS A 329 -30.78 -20.55 22.20
N LEU A 330 -30.60 -21.42 21.20
CA LEU A 330 -31.39 -21.44 19.98
C LEU A 330 -32.47 -22.53 20.09
N GLU A 331 -33.66 -22.21 19.61
CA GLU A 331 -34.80 -23.14 19.61
C GLU A 331 -34.51 -24.36 18.71
N PRO A 332 -34.78 -25.59 19.17
CA PRO A 332 -34.51 -26.81 18.38
C PRO A 332 -35.16 -26.83 16.99
N SER A 333 -36.34 -26.22 16.85
CA SER A 333 -37.06 -26.12 15.57
C SER A 333 -36.29 -25.36 14.49
N LEU A 334 -35.38 -24.45 14.88
CA LEU A 334 -34.50 -23.74 13.95
C LEU A 334 -33.60 -24.71 13.18
N TRP A 335 -33.10 -25.75 13.85
CA TRP A 335 -32.19 -26.72 13.23
C TRP A 335 -32.92 -27.63 12.25
N GLU A 336 -34.17 -27.96 12.53
CA GLU A 336 -35.03 -28.72 11.62
C GLU A 336 -35.30 -27.94 10.34
N GLN A 337 -35.64 -26.66 10.48
CA GLN A 337 -35.82 -25.77 9.33
C GLN A 337 -34.52 -25.61 8.53
N ALA A 338 -33.40 -25.32 9.20
CA ALA A 338 -32.10 -25.16 8.54
C ALA A 338 -31.69 -26.44 7.78
N ALA A 339 -31.94 -27.63 8.34
CA ALA A 339 -31.67 -28.88 7.66
C ALA A 339 -32.58 -29.09 6.44
N ALA A 340 -33.89 -28.81 6.57
CA ALA A 340 -34.86 -28.92 5.48
C ALA A 340 -34.54 -27.97 4.30
N GLU A 341 -34.01 -26.79 4.60
CA GLU A 341 -33.56 -25.79 3.61
C GLU A 341 -32.14 -26.07 3.07
N GLY A 342 -31.47 -27.13 3.54
CA GLY A 342 -30.11 -27.48 3.11
C GLY A 342 -29.04 -26.48 3.56
N LEU A 343 -29.24 -25.81 4.69
CA LEU A 343 -28.37 -24.76 5.25
C LEU A 343 -27.35 -25.30 6.27
N LEU A 344 -27.41 -26.58 6.63
CA LEU A 344 -26.39 -27.27 7.41
C LEU A 344 -25.50 -28.05 6.44
N LEU A 345 -24.23 -27.66 6.36
CA LEU A 345 -23.30 -28.18 5.35
C LEU A 345 -22.07 -28.84 6.00
N ASN A 346 -21.42 -29.74 5.27
CA ASN A 346 -20.10 -30.26 5.62
C ASN A 346 -18.99 -29.31 5.13
N SER A 347 -17.72 -29.71 5.30
CA SER A 347 -16.57 -28.90 4.84
C SER A 347 -16.43 -28.79 3.31
N SER A 348 -17.13 -29.65 2.56
CA SER A 348 -17.24 -29.62 1.10
C SER A 348 -18.47 -28.83 0.62
N GLU A 349 -19.17 -28.14 1.54
CA GLU A 349 -20.40 -27.39 1.30
C GLU A 349 -21.60 -28.23 0.83
N GLU A 350 -21.62 -29.52 1.18
CA GLU A 350 -22.75 -30.42 0.89
C GLU A 350 -23.71 -30.51 2.08
N PRO A 351 -25.03 -30.59 1.87
CA PRO A 351 -26.01 -30.70 2.95
C PRO A 351 -25.80 -31.91 3.86
N VAL A 352 -26.01 -31.70 5.16
CA VAL A 352 -25.83 -32.72 6.20
C VAL A 352 -27.16 -33.00 6.90
N SER A 353 -27.49 -34.27 7.06
CA SER A 353 -28.65 -34.72 7.83
C SER A 353 -28.44 -34.49 9.33
N LEU A 354 -29.51 -34.10 10.02
CA LEU A 354 -29.54 -33.98 11.48
C LEU A 354 -29.24 -35.29 12.21
N GLU A 355 -29.52 -36.43 11.58
CA GLU A 355 -29.29 -37.78 12.13
C GLU A 355 -27.88 -38.31 11.85
N LYS A 356 -27.06 -37.58 11.08
CA LYS A 356 -25.65 -37.93 10.87
C LYS A 356 -24.94 -37.90 12.22
N ILE A 357 -24.15 -38.92 12.51
CA ILE A 357 -23.25 -38.94 13.67
C ILE A 357 -22.03 -38.05 13.37
N VAL A 358 -21.67 -37.18 14.30
CA VAL A 358 -20.50 -36.31 14.18
C VAL A 358 -19.23 -37.00 14.65
N GLU A 359 -18.13 -36.74 13.95
CA GLU A 359 -16.80 -37.22 14.31
C GLU A 359 -15.91 -36.08 14.81
N PRO A 360 -15.04 -36.30 15.82
CA PRO A 360 -14.11 -35.29 16.29
C PRO A 360 -13.22 -34.75 15.16
N GLY A 361 -13.12 -33.42 15.07
CA GLY A 361 -12.38 -32.73 14.02
C GLY A 361 -13.23 -32.35 12.79
N GLU A 362 -14.42 -32.92 12.63
CA GLU A 362 -15.37 -32.47 11.61
C GLU A 362 -15.78 -31.00 11.82
N ARG A 363 -16.16 -30.35 10.72
CA ARG A 363 -16.78 -29.02 10.75
C ARG A 363 -18.15 -29.09 10.12
N ILE A 364 -19.15 -28.67 10.90
CA ILE A 364 -20.51 -28.41 10.42
C ILE A 364 -20.60 -26.91 10.15
N LEU A 365 -20.99 -26.52 8.93
CA LEU A 365 -21.17 -25.13 8.54
C LEU A 365 -22.66 -24.80 8.60
N HIS A 366 -23.03 -23.78 9.36
CA HIS A 366 -24.37 -23.20 9.31
C HIS A 366 -24.36 -22.03 8.33
N LYS A 367 -25.03 -22.20 7.19
CA LYS A 367 -25.17 -21.19 6.14
C LYS A 367 -26.33 -20.26 6.48
N LEU A 368 -26.05 -18.97 6.60
CA LEU A 368 -27.04 -17.91 6.74
C LEU A 368 -27.11 -17.11 5.43
N PRO A 369 -28.03 -17.43 4.51
CA PRO A 369 -28.10 -16.80 3.20
C PRO A 369 -28.54 -15.34 3.30
N GLY A 370 -28.04 -14.50 2.40
CA GLY A 370 -28.46 -13.08 2.31
C GLY A 370 -28.23 -12.28 3.59
N THR A 371 -27.22 -12.64 4.39
CA THR A 371 -26.87 -11.94 5.63
C THR A 371 -26.51 -10.49 5.32
N ILE A 372 -27.14 -9.55 6.02
CA ILE A 372 -26.79 -8.14 6.04
C ILE A 372 -26.43 -7.77 7.48
N GLU A 373 -25.23 -7.26 7.66
CA GLU A 373 -24.73 -6.83 8.96
C GLU A 373 -25.07 -5.36 9.22
N PRO A 374 -25.34 -4.97 10.48
CA PRO A 374 -25.50 -3.58 10.83
C PRO A 374 -24.25 -2.76 10.48
N PRO A 375 -24.42 -1.46 10.18
CA PRO A 375 -23.28 -0.58 9.95
C PRO A 375 -22.41 -0.43 11.20
N VAL A 376 -21.12 -0.17 10.97
CA VAL A 376 -20.09 0.07 11.99
C VAL A 376 -19.32 1.33 11.62
N ASP A 377 -18.68 1.97 12.60
CA ASP A 377 -17.70 3.00 12.30
C ASP A 377 -16.37 2.33 11.92
N ALA A 378 -15.92 2.54 10.69
CA ALA A 378 -14.67 2.00 10.16
C ALA A 378 -13.56 3.05 10.00
N ASN A 379 -13.70 4.24 10.63
CA ASN A 379 -12.65 5.27 10.70
C ASN A 379 -11.51 4.86 11.64
N ILE A 380 -10.84 3.75 11.31
CA ILE A 380 -9.72 3.18 12.07
C ILE A 380 -8.49 4.05 11.85
N ARG A 381 -7.96 4.63 12.93
CA ARG A 381 -6.72 5.42 12.88
C ARG A 381 -5.55 4.63 13.44
N LEU A 382 -4.41 4.66 12.76
CA LEU A 382 -3.19 4.02 13.25
C LEU A 382 -2.37 5.03 14.05
N LEU A 383 -1.96 4.63 15.24
CA LEU A 383 -1.06 5.40 16.11
C LEU A 383 0.40 4.99 15.92
N TYR A 384 0.63 3.72 15.55
CA TYR A 384 1.97 3.15 15.37
C TYR A 384 1.93 1.92 14.46
N GLU A 385 2.94 1.74 13.60
CA GLU A 385 3.13 0.52 12.81
C GLU A 385 4.63 0.25 12.52
N ASP A 386 5.07 -0.96 12.88
CA ASP A 386 6.37 -1.51 12.48
C ASP A 386 6.28 -2.98 12.07
N GLU A 387 7.43 -3.68 12.01
CA GLU A 387 7.48 -5.09 11.61
C GLU A 387 6.73 -6.04 12.56
N ALA A 388 6.49 -5.64 13.82
CA ALA A 388 5.99 -6.52 14.87
C ALA A 388 4.62 -6.10 15.41
N VAL A 389 4.37 -4.79 15.55
CA VAL A 389 3.20 -4.25 16.26
C VAL A 389 2.43 -3.26 15.40
N ILE A 390 1.11 -3.28 15.53
CA ILE A 390 0.18 -2.27 15.03
C ILE A 390 -0.57 -1.73 16.24
N VAL A 391 -0.60 -0.42 16.42
CA VAL A 391 -1.42 0.22 17.45
C VAL A 391 -2.43 1.12 16.77
N ILE A 392 -3.70 0.98 17.10
CA ILE A 392 -4.79 1.76 16.51
C ILE A 392 -5.55 2.54 17.58
N ASN A 393 -6.19 3.63 17.18
CA ASN A 393 -7.34 4.19 17.87
C ASN A 393 -8.59 3.56 17.23
N LYS A 394 -9.21 2.62 17.95
CA LYS A 394 -10.41 1.91 17.51
C LYS A 394 -11.62 2.84 17.62
N PRO A 395 -12.40 3.06 16.54
CA PRO A 395 -13.66 3.78 16.62
C PRO A 395 -14.76 2.93 17.27
N ALA A 396 -15.96 3.50 17.42
CA ALA A 396 -17.14 2.79 17.89
C ALA A 396 -18.39 3.30 17.13
N PRO A 397 -19.35 2.42 16.82
CA PRO A 397 -19.37 0.98 17.08
C PRO A 397 -18.43 0.21 16.14
N LEU A 398 -17.52 -0.62 16.67
CA LEU A 398 -16.70 -1.54 15.87
C LEU A 398 -16.30 -2.76 16.70
N PRO A 399 -16.90 -3.95 16.44
CA PRO A 399 -16.49 -5.19 17.09
C PRO A 399 -15.08 -5.60 16.67
N VAL A 400 -14.28 -6.08 17.64
CA VAL A 400 -12.91 -6.52 17.36
C VAL A 400 -12.88 -7.80 16.52
N HIS A 401 -13.78 -8.75 16.81
CA HIS A 401 -13.88 -10.06 16.17
C HIS A 401 -15.34 -10.40 15.86
N ALA A 402 -15.54 -11.41 15.00
CA ALA A 402 -16.86 -11.94 14.67
C ALA A 402 -17.62 -12.33 15.95
N SER A 403 -18.81 -11.79 16.11
CA SER A 403 -19.66 -12.01 17.28
C SER A 403 -21.10 -11.58 17.00
N GLY A 404 -22.07 -12.37 17.47
CA GLY A 404 -23.51 -12.08 17.30
C GLY A 404 -23.90 -11.85 15.85
N ARG A 405 -24.30 -10.61 15.53
CA ARG A 405 -24.73 -10.15 14.19
C ARG A 405 -23.61 -9.61 13.30
N PHE A 406 -22.35 -9.66 13.76
CA PHE A 406 -21.19 -9.14 13.04
C PHE A 406 -20.21 -10.26 12.67
N HIS A 407 -19.73 -10.23 11.44
CA HIS A 407 -18.74 -11.16 10.91
C HIS A 407 -17.74 -10.42 10.01
N ARG A 408 -18.21 -9.79 8.92
CA ARG A 408 -17.39 -8.97 8.02
C ARG A 408 -17.25 -7.52 8.46
N ASN A 409 -18.24 -6.95 9.15
CA ASN A 409 -18.16 -5.62 9.77
C ASN A 409 -17.44 -5.69 11.13
N THR A 410 -16.20 -6.20 11.10
CA THR A 410 -15.36 -6.35 12.29
C THR A 410 -13.95 -5.87 11.99
N LEU A 411 -13.25 -5.38 13.03
CA LEU A 411 -11.87 -4.94 12.89
C LEU A 411 -10.98 -6.05 12.32
N GLN A 412 -11.12 -7.28 12.82
CA GLN A 412 -10.32 -8.42 12.36
C GLN A 412 -10.52 -8.71 10.87
N TYR A 413 -11.75 -8.63 10.37
CA TYR A 413 -12.03 -8.84 8.95
C TYR A 413 -11.40 -7.73 8.09
N LEU A 414 -11.61 -6.46 8.46
CA LEU A 414 -11.04 -5.31 7.74
C LEU A 414 -9.51 -5.34 7.70
N LEU A 415 -8.87 -5.68 8.83
CA LEU A 415 -7.42 -5.83 8.87
C LEU A 415 -6.94 -6.99 8.00
N ALA A 416 -7.64 -8.13 7.97
CA ALA A 416 -7.25 -9.26 7.12
C ALA A 416 -7.21 -8.89 5.63
N GLN A 417 -8.13 -8.04 5.16
CA GLN A 417 -8.14 -7.57 3.75
C GLN A 417 -6.91 -6.73 3.38
N VAL A 418 -6.37 -6.00 4.35
CA VAL A 418 -5.32 -5.00 4.10
C VAL A 418 -3.91 -5.53 4.41
N TYR A 419 -3.82 -6.53 5.27
CA TYR A 419 -2.55 -7.06 5.77
C TYR A 419 -2.16 -8.42 5.20
N ASP A 420 -2.94 -9.00 4.28
CA ASP A 420 -2.65 -10.27 3.61
C ASP A 420 -1.20 -10.34 3.04
N PRO A 421 -0.48 -11.48 3.19
CA PRO A 421 -0.89 -12.75 3.83
C PRO A 421 -0.71 -12.77 5.35
N GLN A 422 -0.37 -11.65 5.97
CA GLN A 422 -0.28 -11.55 7.42
C GLN A 422 -1.68 -11.50 8.03
N SER A 423 -1.82 -12.09 9.22
CA SER A 423 -3.08 -12.09 9.96
C SER A 423 -2.85 -11.39 11.30
N PRO A 424 -3.10 -10.06 11.38
CA PRO A 424 -2.97 -9.32 12.61
C PRO A 424 -3.84 -9.91 13.73
N ARG A 425 -3.30 -9.95 14.94
CA ARG A 425 -4.00 -10.48 16.12
C ARG A 425 -3.99 -9.47 17.23
N ALA A 426 -5.18 -9.12 17.72
CA ALA A 426 -5.33 -8.24 18.86
C ALA A 426 -4.65 -8.88 20.09
N ALA A 427 -3.84 -8.08 20.80
CA ALA A 427 -3.16 -8.52 22.02
C ALA A 427 -4.11 -8.49 23.23
N HIS A 428 -5.10 -7.62 23.19
CA HIS A 428 -6.23 -7.52 24.11
C HIS A 428 -7.50 -7.20 23.32
N ARG A 429 -8.63 -7.06 24.01
CA ARG A 429 -9.92 -6.71 23.39
C ARG A 429 -10.48 -5.43 23.99
N LEU A 430 -11.26 -4.72 23.19
CA LEU A 430 -12.17 -3.66 23.61
C LEU A 430 -13.58 -4.07 23.19
N ASP A 431 -14.59 -3.66 23.96
CA ASP A 431 -15.98 -3.87 23.59
C ASP A 431 -16.32 -3.08 22.31
N ALA A 432 -17.37 -3.50 21.60
CA ALA A 432 -17.72 -2.88 20.32
C ALA A 432 -17.96 -1.36 20.43
N MET A 433 -18.56 -0.92 21.54
CA MET A 433 -18.89 0.48 21.81
C MET A 433 -17.74 1.28 22.45
N THR A 434 -16.69 0.62 22.94
CA THR A 434 -15.55 1.30 23.55
C THR A 434 -14.60 1.81 22.48
N THR A 435 -14.24 3.09 22.53
CA THR A 435 -13.24 3.68 21.62
C THR A 435 -11.83 3.60 22.22
N GLY A 436 -10.80 3.87 21.43
CA GLY A 436 -9.45 4.12 21.96
C GLY A 436 -8.39 3.10 21.58
N VAL A 437 -7.26 3.16 22.28
CA VAL A 437 -6.04 2.41 21.96
C VAL A 437 -6.27 0.90 22.00
N LEU A 438 -5.97 0.24 20.88
CA LEU A 438 -5.93 -1.22 20.78
C LEU A 438 -4.60 -1.65 20.15
N VAL A 439 -3.91 -2.56 20.84
CA VAL A 439 -2.63 -3.11 20.37
C VAL A 439 -2.87 -4.44 19.66
N LEU A 440 -2.29 -4.57 18.47
CA LEU A 440 -2.29 -5.78 17.67
C LEU A 440 -0.85 -6.18 17.33
N SER A 441 -0.64 -7.49 17.22
CA SER A 441 0.57 -8.07 16.67
C SER A 441 0.39 -8.31 15.17
N ARG A 442 1.47 -8.16 14.39
CA ARG A 442 1.48 -8.39 12.94
C ARG A 442 1.28 -9.86 12.56
N THR A 443 1.76 -10.78 13.41
CA THR A 443 1.77 -12.22 13.14
C THR A 443 1.46 -13.06 14.38
N ARG A 444 1.14 -14.35 14.19
CA ARG A 444 0.96 -15.31 15.29
C ARG A 444 2.21 -15.44 16.18
N HIS A 445 3.40 -15.39 15.59
CA HIS A 445 4.66 -15.44 16.33
C HIS A 445 4.80 -14.24 17.28
N MET A 446 4.50 -13.04 16.78
CA MET A 446 4.53 -11.83 17.61
C MET A 446 3.42 -11.82 18.67
N ALA A 447 2.23 -12.35 18.35
CA ALA A 447 1.15 -12.53 19.32
C ALA A 447 1.61 -13.33 20.55
N GLY A 448 2.35 -14.42 20.31
CA GLY A 448 2.90 -15.28 21.37
C GLY A 448 3.92 -14.60 22.29
N ARG A 449 4.48 -13.45 21.89
CA ARG A 449 5.38 -12.62 22.73
C ARG A 449 4.67 -11.47 23.42
N LEU A 450 3.62 -10.95 22.79
CA LEU A 450 2.91 -9.75 23.25
C LEU A 450 1.76 -10.09 24.22
N GLN A 451 0.94 -11.09 23.90
CA GLN A 451 -0.21 -11.48 24.73
C GLN A 451 0.16 -11.91 26.16
N PRO A 452 1.30 -12.60 26.41
CA PRO A 452 1.70 -12.95 27.78
C PRO A 452 1.93 -11.74 28.70
N GLN A 453 2.29 -10.57 28.16
CA GLN A 453 2.44 -9.36 28.98
C GLN A 453 1.10 -8.95 29.62
N PHE A 454 -0.01 -9.14 28.90
CA PHE A 454 -1.35 -8.84 29.40
C PHE A 454 -1.79 -9.83 30.49
N SER A 455 -1.53 -11.13 30.29
CA SER A 455 -1.91 -12.15 31.29
C SER A 455 -1.07 -12.06 32.57
N ARG A 456 0.18 -11.59 32.47
CA ARG A 456 1.07 -11.32 33.61
C ARG A 456 0.86 -9.95 34.24
N GLN A 457 -0.08 -9.14 33.74
CA GLN A 457 -0.37 -7.78 34.24
C GLN A 457 0.85 -6.83 34.17
N GLU A 458 1.73 -7.04 33.20
CA GLU A 458 2.89 -6.17 32.93
C GLU A 458 2.53 -4.93 32.10
N VAL A 459 1.30 -4.89 31.57
CA VAL A 459 0.75 -3.83 30.72
C VAL A 459 -0.07 -2.86 31.56
N GLU A 460 0.27 -1.57 31.48
CA GLU A 460 -0.51 -0.51 32.11
C GLU A 460 -1.55 0.00 31.11
N LYS A 461 -2.82 0.06 31.54
CA LYS A 461 -3.93 0.55 30.72
C LYS A 461 -4.60 1.70 31.47
N VAL A 462 -4.81 2.80 30.77
CA VAL A 462 -5.50 3.98 31.30
C VAL A 462 -6.69 4.29 30.41
N TYR A 463 -7.86 4.42 31.01
CA TYR A 463 -9.10 4.76 30.35
C TYR A 463 -9.61 6.11 30.83
N LEU A 464 -10.42 6.76 30.00
CA LEU A 464 -11.27 7.87 30.38
C LEU A 464 -12.71 7.37 30.42
N ALA A 465 -13.46 7.74 31.47
CA ALA A 465 -14.89 7.44 31.58
C ALA A 465 -15.65 8.68 32.07
N ARG A 466 -16.76 9.03 31.42
CA ARG A 466 -17.69 10.04 31.95
C ARG A 466 -18.80 9.30 32.70
N ALA A 467 -18.77 9.33 34.03
CA ALA A 467 -19.72 8.64 34.90
C ALA A 467 -20.86 9.58 35.32
N GLN A 468 -22.05 9.02 35.53
CA GLN A 468 -23.21 9.74 36.05
C GLN A 468 -23.12 9.79 37.58
N GLY A 469 -23.09 10.99 38.17
CA GLY A 469 -22.93 11.20 39.61
C GLY A 469 -21.62 11.91 39.97
N LEU A 470 -21.55 12.32 41.23
CA LEU A 470 -20.47 13.14 41.78
C LEU A 470 -19.81 12.40 42.97
N PRO A 471 -18.78 11.56 42.73
CA PRO A 471 -18.08 10.90 43.82
C PRO A 471 -17.46 11.93 44.76
N THR A 472 -17.56 11.67 46.07
CA THR A 472 -17.03 12.54 47.13
C THR A 472 -15.51 12.46 47.24
N GLU A 473 -14.94 11.29 46.96
CA GLU A 473 -13.50 11.04 47.01
C GLU A 473 -12.85 11.38 45.66
N GLU A 474 -11.65 11.96 45.70
CA GLU A 474 -10.85 12.24 44.48
C GLU A 474 -10.28 10.95 43.86
N THR A 475 -10.07 9.92 44.68
CA THR A 475 -9.59 8.60 44.27
C THR A 475 -10.33 7.53 45.02
N PHE A 476 -10.79 6.49 44.32
CA PHE A 476 -11.52 5.37 44.91
C PHE A 476 -11.27 4.08 44.12
N GLU A 477 -11.65 2.93 44.67
CA GLU A 477 -11.37 1.61 44.09
C GLU A 477 -12.59 0.70 44.16
N CYS A 478 -12.68 -0.26 43.25
CA CYS A 478 -13.65 -1.35 43.30
C CYS A 478 -12.93 -2.69 43.15
N HIS A 479 -13.12 -3.58 44.13
CA HIS A 479 -12.55 -4.93 44.16
C HIS A 479 -13.63 -6.02 44.02
N ALA A 480 -14.84 -5.64 43.59
CA ALA A 480 -15.97 -6.53 43.50
C ALA A 480 -15.71 -7.63 42.44
N PRO A 481 -15.76 -8.93 42.83
CA PRO A 481 -15.61 -10.04 41.90
C PRO A 481 -16.78 -10.10 40.89
N MET A 482 -16.52 -10.65 39.70
CA MET A 482 -17.49 -10.64 38.60
C MET A 482 -17.72 -12.03 38.04
N THR A 483 -18.96 -12.32 37.63
CA THR A 483 -19.24 -13.54 36.87
C THR A 483 -18.48 -13.54 35.53
N ASP A 484 -18.04 -14.71 35.08
CA ASP A 484 -17.51 -14.92 33.73
C ASP A 484 -18.62 -15.35 32.74
N ILE A 485 -19.77 -15.78 33.26
CA ILE A 485 -20.95 -16.20 32.52
C ILE A 485 -21.69 -14.97 31.98
N ALA A 486 -22.15 -15.08 30.73
CA ALA A 486 -22.95 -14.02 30.12
C ALA A 486 -24.41 -14.07 30.56
N GLY A 487 -24.91 -12.96 31.07
CA GLY A 487 -26.33 -12.73 31.31
C GLY A 487 -27.05 -12.18 30.07
N VAL A 488 -28.19 -11.54 30.30
CA VAL A 488 -29.03 -10.92 29.27
C VAL A 488 -28.19 -9.95 28.41
N MET A 489 -28.31 -10.07 27.08
CA MET A 489 -27.58 -9.25 26.11
C MET A 489 -26.04 -9.26 26.28
N GLY A 490 -25.49 -10.30 26.91
CA GLY A 490 -24.06 -10.40 27.16
C GLY A 490 -23.59 -9.61 28.39
N SER A 491 -24.51 -9.24 29.30
CA SER A 491 -24.18 -8.61 30.57
C SER A 491 -23.22 -9.45 31.41
N ARG A 492 -22.57 -8.76 32.34
CA ARG A 492 -21.81 -9.29 33.46
C ARG A 492 -22.26 -8.55 34.70
N GLU A 493 -22.24 -9.25 35.84
CA GLU A 493 -22.71 -8.75 37.13
C GLU A 493 -21.67 -9.08 38.21
N VAL A 494 -21.79 -8.41 39.35
CA VAL A 494 -20.99 -8.70 40.55
C VAL A 494 -21.49 -10.01 41.16
N ASP A 495 -20.57 -10.89 41.52
CA ASP A 495 -20.86 -12.17 42.18
C ASP A 495 -19.85 -12.39 43.30
N GLU A 496 -20.25 -12.02 44.53
CA GLU A 496 -19.42 -12.15 45.73
C GLU A 496 -19.18 -13.62 46.14
N ALA A 497 -20.04 -14.56 45.72
CA ALA A 497 -20.00 -15.94 46.18
C ALA A 497 -19.15 -16.83 45.27
N GLY A 498 -19.17 -16.58 43.96
CA GLY A 498 -18.52 -17.42 42.94
C GLY A 498 -17.78 -16.65 41.84
N GLY A 499 -17.76 -15.33 41.90
CA GLY A 499 -17.17 -14.49 40.86
C GLY A 499 -15.65 -14.57 40.78
N VAL A 500 -15.13 -14.20 39.62
CA VAL A 500 -13.69 -14.10 39.37
C VAL A 500 -13.19 -12.73 39.83
N ALA A 501 -12.06 -12.71 40.55
CA ALA A 501 -11.45 -11.49 41.05
C ALA A 501 -11.27 -10.43 39.94
N ALA A 502 -11.76 -9.22 40.24
CA ALA A 502 -11.67 -8.05 39.40
C ALA A 502 -11.35 -6.81 40.24
N SER A 503 -10.43 -5.98 39.78
CA SER A 503 -10.02 -4.77 40.50
C SER A 503 -9.78 -3.60 39.56
N THR A 504 -10.32 -2.44 39.93
CA THR A 504 -10.24 -1.19 39.17
C THR A 504 -10.04 -0.01 40.11
N THR A 505 -9.09 0.87 39.77
CA THR A 505 -8.90 2.14 40.49
C THR A 505 -9.40 3.30 39.65
N PHE A 506 -9.96 4.31 40.31
CA PHE A 506 -10.57 5.49 39.69
C PHE A 506 -9.96 6.76 40.29
N ARG A 507 -9.75 7.76 39.45
CA ARG A 507 -9.33 9.10 39.86
C ARG A 507 -10.18 10.14 39.17
N VAL A 508 -10.77 11.05 39.94
CA VAL A 508 -11.53 12.19 39.43
C VAL A 508 -10.58 13.11 38.68
N LEU A 509 -10.93 13.42 37.43
CA LEU A 509 -10.25 14.44 36.63
C LEU A 509 -11.02 15.76 36.66
N GLN A 510 -12.36 15.67 36.54
CA GLN A 510 -13.23 16.82 36.49
C GLN A 510 -14.67 16.44 36.86
N ARG A 511 -15.34 17.30 37.62
CA ARG A 511 -16.79 17.25 37.85
C ARG A 511 -17.47 18.31 37.00
N PHE A 512 -18.56 17.97 36.33
CA PHE A 512 -19.30 18.87 35.45
C PHE A 512 -20.61 19.34 36.10
N GLU A 513 -21.11 20.49 35.67
CA GLU A 513 -22.36 21.08 36.17
C GLU A 513 -23.60 20.25 35.83
N ASP A 514 -23.53 19.40 34.80
CA ASP A 514 -24.60 18.47 34.40
C ASP A 514 -24.75 17.26 35.34
N GLY A 515 -23.98 17.21 36.44
CA GLY A 515 -23.99 16.12 37.41
C GLY A 515 -23.20 14.89 36.98
N THR A 516 -22.35 14.99 35.96
CA THR A 516 -21.44 13.93 35.54
C THR A 516 -19.99 14.20 35.96
N THR A 517 -19.16 13.16 35.98
CA THR A 517 -17.75 13.23 36.37
C THR A 517 -16.87 12.54 35.34
N LEU A 518 -15.82 13.22 34.87
CA LEU A 518 -14.73 12.60 34.11
C LEU A 518 -13.76 11.90 35.05
N LEU A 519 -13.53 10.63 34.79
CA LEU A 519 -12.65 9.75 35.56
C LEU A 519 -11.49 9.26 34.69
N GLU A 520 -10.29 9.27 35.26
CA GLU A 520 -9.21 8.38 34.83
C GLU A 520 -9.45 7.01 35.49
N VAL A 521 -9.46 5.95 34.69
CA VAL A 521 -9.77 4.60 35.15
C VAL A 521 -8.62 3.65 34.80
N ARG A 522 -8.14 2.89 35.79
CA ARG A 522 -7.06 1.92 35.62
C ARG A 522 -7.53 0.52 36.07
N PRO A 523 -7.89 -0.36 35.14
CA PRO A 523 -8.25 -1.73 35.49
C PRO A 523 -6.98 -2.56 35.72
N LEU A 524 -6.80 -3.06 36.94
CA LEU A 524 -5.69 -3.95 37.33
C LEU A 524 -5.89 -5.37 36.75
N THR A 525 -7.14 -5.76 36.57
CA THR A 525 -7.54 -6.98 35.86
C THR A 525 -8.11 -6.68 34.47
N GLY A 526 -8.63 -7.69 33.76
CA GLY A 526 -9.16 -7.53 32.40
C GLY A 526 -10.38 -8.40 32.12
N ARG A 527 -11.46 -8.23 32.89
CA ARG A 527 -12.72 -8.96 32.67
C ARG A 527 -13.61 -8.25 31.65
N THR A 528 -14.50 -9.00 30.99
CA THR A 528 -15.50 -8.44 30.08
C THR A 528 -16.39 -7.44 30.82
N ASN A 529 -16.66 -6.27 30.24
CA ASN A 529 -17.43 -5.18 30.85
C ASN A 529 -16.92 -4.65 32.21
N GLN A 530 -15.70 -4.99 32.65
CA GLN A 530 -15.24 -4.74 34.03
C GLN A 530 -15.46 -3.30 34.51
N ILE A 531 -14.99 -2.31 33.75
CA ILE A 531 -15.10 -0.90 34.12
C ILE A 531 -16.58 -0.48 34.24
N ARG A 532 -17.41 -0.95 33.31
CA ARG A 532 -18.85 -0.63 33.25
C ARG A 532 -19.58 -1.19 34.48
N VAL A 533 -19.32 -2.46 34.81
CA VAL A 533 -19.92 -3.14 35.97
C VAL A 533 -19.47 -2.51 37.28
N HIS A 534 -18.17 -2.27 37.45
CA HIS A 534 -17.64 -1.66 38.68
C HIS A 534 -18.20 -0.27 38.92
N LEU A 535 -18.25 0.58 37.89
CA LEU A 535 -18.85 1.90 38.01
C LEU A 535 -20.36 1.84 38.30
N TRP A 536 -21.10 0.95 37.63
CA TRP A 536 -22.53 0.75 37.90
C TRP A 536 -22.80 0.22 39.31
N HIS A 537 -22.02 -0.74 39.79
CA HIS A 537 -22.09 -1.28 41.14
C HIS A 537 -21.85 -0.21 42.22
N LEU A 538 -20.97 0.75 41.94
CA LEU A 538 -20.73 1.91 42.79
C LEU A 538 -21.82 3.01 42.67
N GLY A 539 -22.88 2.79 41.89
CA GLY A 539 -23.93 3.78 41.65
C GLY A 539 -23.52 4.92 40.71
N LEU A 540 -22.44 4.74 39.94
CA LEU A 540 -21.85 5.72 39.03
C LEU A 540 -21.83 5.25 37.57
N PRO A 541 -22.94 4.78 36.97
CA PRO A 541 -22.92 4.22 35.62
C PRO A 541 -22.36 5.18 34.57
N ILE A 542 -21.71 4.62 33.55
CA ILE A 542 -21.13 5.41 32.47
C ILE A 542 -22.23 6.12 31.67
N GLN A 543 -22.01 7.38 31.33
CA GLN A 543 -22.88 8.16 30.46
C GLN A 543 -22.98 7.47 29.08
N GLY A 544 -24.21 7.25 28.62
CA GLY A 544 -24.47 6.59 27.35
C GLY A 544 -24.24 5.07 27.35
N ASP A 545 -24.14 4.43 28.52
CA ASP A 545 -24.09 2.97 28.58
C ASP A 545 -25.44 2.37 28.17
N PRO A 546 -25.51 1.54 27.11
CA PRO A 546 -26.76 0.98 26.63
C PRO A 546 -27.27 -0.21 27.46
N LEU A 547 -26.49 -0.71 28.42
CA LEU A 547 -26.81 -1.93 29.18
C LEU A 547 -26.94 -1.68 30.68
N TYR A 548 -26.02 -0.91 31.27
CA TYR A 548 -25.97 -0.67 32.71
C TYR A 548 -26.61 0.68 33.04
N LEU A 549 -27.90 0.66 33.41
CA LEU A 549 -28.72 1.87 33.48
C LEU A 549 -28.63 2.57 34.84
N LYS A 550 -28.94 3.88 34.84
CA LYS A 550 -28.96 4.72 36.05
C LYS A 550 -29.96 4.25 37.11
N SER A 551 -31.05 3.57 36.71
CA SER A 551 -32.04 3.05 37.66
C SER A 551 -31.49 1.94 38.57
N GLY A 552 -30.33 1.36 38.23
CA GLY A 552 -29.84 0.14 38.87
C GLY A 552 -30.36 -1.13 38.19
N ASP A 553 -31.03 -1.02 37.05
CA ASP A 553 -31.49 -2.16 36.24
C ASP A 553 -30.60 -2.40 35.01
N LEU A 554 -30.63 -3.63 34.50
CA LEU A 554 -30.09 -3.97 33.20
C LEU A 554 -31.10 -3.63 32.09
N ALA A 555 -30.60 -3.11 30.98
CA ALA A 555 -31.42 -2.91 29.79
C ALA A 555 -31.88 -4.26 29.21
N THR A 556 -33.16 -4.31 28.81
CA THR A 556 -33.76 -5.47 28.12
C THR A 556 -33.88 -5.26 26.61
N GLN A 557 -33.53 -4.05 26.13
CA GLN A 557 -33.57 -3.66 24.73
C GLN A 557 -32.25 -3.00 24.32
N PRO A 558 -31.85 -3.08 23.04
CA PRO A 558 -30.70 -2.33 22.54
C PRO A 558 -30.86 -0.83 22.78
N GLY A 559 -29.83 -0.20 23.38
CA GLY A 559 -29.81 1.24 23.57
C GLY A 559 -29.77 2.03 22.25
N ASP A 560 -30.03 3.34 22.33
CA ASP A 560 -29.99 4.25 21.19
C ASP A 560 -28.57 4.29 20.58
N PRO A 561 -28.38 3.87 19.31
CA PRO A 561 -27.07 3.88 18.67
C PRO A 561 -26.50 5.29 18.47
N GLY A 562 -27.32 6.36 18.57
CA GLY A 562 -26.87 7.75 18.48
C GLY A 562 -26.19 8.27 19.75
N ILE A 563 -26.34 7.57 20.88
CA ILE A 563 -25.74 7.98 22.15
C ILE A 563 -24.41 7.22 22.34
N PRO A 564 -23.26 7.91 22.36
CA PRO A 564 -21.98 7.24 22.53
C PRO A 564 -21.79 6.77 23.97
N LEU A 565 -21.27 5.55 24.14
CA LEU A 565 -20.71 5.10 25.41
C LEU A 565 -19.49 5.98 25.72
N CYS A 566 -19.57 6.77 26.79
CA CYS A 566 -18.49 7.67 27.21
C CYS A 566 -17.37 6.91 27.96
N LEU A 567 -16.78 5.91 27.29
CA LEU A 567 -15.64 5.11 27.74
C LEU A 567 -14.60 5.02 26.62
N HIS A 568 -13.38 5.41 26.93
CA HIS A 568 -12.28 5.49 25.96
C HIS A 568 -10.99 4.90 26.52
N ALA A 569 -10.38 3.94 25.82
CA ALA A 569 -9.04 3.45 26.14
C ALA A 569 -8.01 4.51 25.75
N TRP A 570 -7.55 5.32 26.71
CA TRP A 570 -6.79 6.53 26.46
C TRP A 570 -5.30 6.27 26.25
N LYS A 571 -4.68 5.49 27.15
CA LYS A 571 -3.25 5.18 27.09
C LYS A 571 -2.99 3.71 27.33
N ILE A 572 -1.93 3.21 26.70
CA ILE A 572 -1.41 1.88 26.98
C ILE A 572 0.12 1.90 27.01
N THR A 573 0.68 1.19 27.99
CA THR A 573 2.13 1.04 28.13
C THR A 573 2.51 -0.43 28.20
N PHE A 574 3.38 -0.86 27.29
CA PHE A 574 3.80 -2.26 27.15
C PHE A 574 5.26 -2.34 26.66
N ARG A 575 5.86 -3.54 26.63
CA ARG A 575 7.20 -3.74 26.08
C ARG A 575 7.14 -4.22 24.63
N HIS A 576 7.92 -3.61 23.75
CA HIS A 576 7.97 -4.01 22.36
C HIS A 576 8.47 -5.47 22.22
N PRO A 577 7.79 -6.37 21.47
CA PRO A 577 8.09 -7.81 21.45
C PRO A 577 9.39 -8.21 20.73
N VAL A 578 10.05 -7.26 20.07
CA VAL A 578 11.36 -7.45 19.40
C VAL A 578 12.44 -6.64 20.11
N LYS A 579 12.33 -5.32 20.06
CA LYS A 579 13.22 -4.32 20.67
C LYS A 579 13.31 -4.37 22.21
N GLY A 580 12.26 -4.78 22.93
CA GLY A 580 12.24 -4.92 24.40
C GLY A 580 12.10 -3.61 25.20
N ASP A 581 12.15 -2.46 24.52
CA ASP A 581 11.92 -1.14 25.07
C ASP A 581 10.46 -0.96 25.52
N ARG A 582 10.28 -0.13 26.54
CA ARG A 582 8.95 0.22 27.07
C ARG A 582 8.36 1.33 26.19
N MET A 583 7.17 1.08 25.65
CA MET A 583 6.45 1.98 24.76
C MET A 583 5.18 2.47 25.45
N GLU A 584 4.87 3.76 25.34
CA GLU A 584 3.59 4.35 25.73
C GLU A 584 2.93 4.95 24.50
N LEU A 585 1.68 4.56 24.24
CA LEU A 585 0.88 5.07 23.14
C LEU A 585 -0.41 5.69 23.69
N THR A 586 -0.76 6.85 23.17
CA THR A 586 -1.93 7.63 23.58
C THR A 586 -2.87 7.84 22.39
N ALA A 587 -4.15 7.53 22.57
CA ALA A 587 -5.20 7.95 21.62
C ALA A 587 -5.66 9.37 21.96
N GLN A 588 -6.07 10.12 20.94
CA GLN A 588 -6.69 11.43 21.14
C GLN A 588 -7.99 11.27 21.96
N PRO A 589 -8.15 12.00 23.08
CA PRO A 589 -9.39 12.00 23.84
C PRO A 589 -10.60 12.37 22.96
N PRO A 590 -11.76 11.72 23.13
CA PRO A 590 -13.00 12.15 22.48
C PRO A 590 -13.50 13.49 23.02
N VAL A 591 -14.30 14.20 22.23
CA VAL A 591 -14.88 15.51 22.59
C VAL A 591 -15.61 15.50 23.94
N TRP A 592 -16.33 14.42 24.30
CA TRP A 592 -17.03 14.34 25.58
C TRP A 592 -16.10 14.30 26.81
N ALA A 593 -14.82 14.00 26.60
CA ALA A 593 -13.76 13.98 27.61
C ALA A 593 -12.92 15.28 27.60
N GLU A 594 -13.13 16.16 26.62
CA GLU A 594 -12.42 17.43 26.54
C GLU A 594 -12.93 18.39 27.61
N ASN A 595 -11.98 19.12 28.20
CA ASN A 595 -12.27 20.09 29.23
C ASN A 595 -12.77 21.37 28.55
N HIS A 596 -14.06 21.70 28.67
CA HIS A 596 -14.60 23.01 28.24
C HIS A 596 -14.13 24.18 29.14
N GLY A 597 -13.03 24.02 29.88
CA GLY A 597 -12.60 24.91 30.94
C GLY A 597 -11.08 25.04 31.10
N GLN A 598 -10.32 25.17 30.00
CA GLN A 598 -9.07 25.95 30.04
C GLN A 598 -9.16 27.08 29.00
N PRO A 599 -8.83 28.33 29.37
CA PRO A 599 -8.83 29.48 28.46
C PRO A 599 -7.81 29.35 27.33
#